data_AF-A0A644ZQ62-F1
#
_entry.id   AF-A0A644ZQ62-F1
#
_cell.length_a   1.000
_cell.length_b   1.000
_cell.length_c   1.000
_cell.angle_alpha   90.00
_cell.angle_beta   90.00
_cell.angle_gamma   90.00
#
_symmetry.space_group_name_H-M   'P 1'
#
loop_
_entity.id
_entity.type
_entity.pdbx_description
1 polymer ?
#
loop_
_entity_poly.entity_id
_entity_poly.type
_entity_poly.pdbx_seq_one_letter_code
_entity_poly.pdbx_strand_id
1 'polypeptide(L)' 'MKKYAIIPDEFISDGIKWLVIEKDPLDSGGYFLYHHKVLEEPCVYDDWFKELEHALQAAKEDFGINENDWKDF' A
#
# COMPACT_ATOMS: atom_id res chain seq x y z
N MET A 1 -9.99 -2.17 8.17
CA MET A 1 -8.63 -2.75 8.32
C MET A 1 -7.68 -1.80 7.63
N LYS A 2 -6.57 -1.41 8.28
CA LYS A 2 -5.58 -0.51 7.72
C LYS A 2 -4.17 -0.99 8.12
N LYS A 3 -3.25 -1.06 7.14
CA LYS A 3 -1.87 -1.51 7.32
C LYS A 3 -0.91 -0.63 6.55
N TYR A 4 0.34 -0.57 6.97
CA TYR A 4 1.41 0.13 6.24
C TYR A 4 2.66 -0.73 6.11
N ALA A 5 3.46 -0.43 5.10
CA ALA A 5 4.78 -1.02 4.89
C ALA A 5 5.76 0.03 4.35
N ILE A 6 7.04 -0.17 4.66
CA ILE A 6 8.15 0.62 4.11
C ILE A 6 8.62 -0.10 2.84
N ILE A 7 8.75 0.64 1.74
CA ILE A 7 9.31 0.12 0.49
C ILE A 7 10.83 -0.08 0.70
N PRO A 8 11.40 -1.26 0.39
CA PRO A 8 12.84 -1.47 0.40
C PRO A 8 13.56 -0.48 -0.51
N ASP A 9 14.75 -0.03 -0.10
CA ASP A 9 15.47 1.07 -0.77
C ASP A 9 15.69 0.83 -2.27
N GLU A 10 15.89 -0.42 -2.69
CA GLU A 10 16.09 -0.79 -4.10
C GLU A 10 14.83 -0.69 -4.98
N PHE A 11 13.64 -0.62 -4.38
CA PHE A 11 12.36 -0.47 -5.07
C PHE A 11 11.78 0.95 -4.99
N ILE A 12 12.45 1.87 -4.27
CA ILE A 12 11.99 3.26 -4.16
C ILE A 12 12.08 3.95 -5.53
N SER A 13 10.92 4.33 -6.07
CA SER A 13 10.80 5.16 -7.28
C SER A 13 10.01 6.44 -6.97
N ASP A 14 10.37 7.54 -7.65
CA ASP A 14 9.71 8.85 -7.56
C ASP A 14 9.54 9.43 -6.14
N GLY A 15 10.37 8.94 -5.22
CA GLY A 15 10.35 9.31 -3.80
C GLY A 15 9.21 8.68 -2.99
N ILE A 16 8.47 7.72 -3.55
CA ILE A 16 7.48 6.93 -2.81
C ILE A 16 8.21 5.97 -1.87
N LYS A 17 7.94 6.06 -0.58
CA LYS A 17 8.65 5.31 0.47
C LYS A 17 7.74 4.39 1.27
N TRP A 18 6.44 4.64 1.21
CA TRP A 18 5.46 3.97 2.04
C TRP A 18 4.29 3.53 1.19
N LEU A 19 3.83 2.31 1.46
CA LEU A 19 2.54 1.83 0.99
C LEU A 19 1.60 1.71 2.19
N VAL A 20 0.34 2.06 1.97
CA VAL A 20 -0.73 1.88 2.96
C VAL A 20 -1.87 1.12 2.31
N ILE A 21 -2.26 -0.01 2.88
CA ILE A 21 -3.46 -0.74 2.47
C ILE A 21 -4.60 -0.39 3.41
N GLU A 22 -5.75 -0.02 2.87
CA GLU A 22 -6.97 0.24 3.64
C GLU A 22 -8.16 -0.43 2.97
N LYS A 23 -8.96 -1.16 3.76
CA LYS A 23 -10.26 -1.65 3.27
C LYS A 23 -11.15 -0.45 2.98
N ASP A 24 -11.81 -0.45 1.81
CA ASP A 24 -12.63 0.67 1.34
C ASP A 24 -13.56 1.18 2.45
N PRO A 25 -13.40 2.43 2.90
CA PRO A 25 -14.19 3.00 3.99
C PRO A 25 -15.65 3.28 3.61
N LEU A 26 -16.00 3.28 2.32
CA LEU A 26 -17.34 3.53 1.80
C LEU A 26 -18.10 2.25 1.43
N ASP A 27 -17.60 1.08 1.88
CA ASP A 27 -18.30 -0.22 1.85
C ASP A 27 -18.52 -0.82 0.44
N SER A 28 -17.69 -0.46 -0.55
CA SER A 28 -17.67 -1.15 -1.87
C SER A 28 -17.18 -2.60 -1.79
N GLY A 29 -16.56 -2.96 -0.65
CA GLY A 29 -15.98 -4.27 -0.37
C GLY A 29 -14.51 -4.44 -0.75
N GLY A 30 -13.92 -3.47 -1.48
CA GLY A 30 -12.54 -3.54 -1.95
C GLY A 30 -11.48 -3.02 -0.97
N TYR A 31 -10.27 -2.84 -1.49
CA TYR A 31 -9.07 -2.37 -0.79
C TYR A 31 -8.34 -1.34 -1.64
N PHE A 32 -7.96 -0.23 -1.02
CA PHE A 32 -7.05 0.75 -1.62
C PHE A 32 -5.62 0.45 -1.21
N LEU A 33 -4.70 0.62 -2.15
CA LEU A 33 -3.25 0.68 -1.95
C LEU A 33 -2.79 2.11 -2.21
N TYR A 34 -2.46 2.84 -1.16
CA TYR A 34 -2.04 4.24 -1.23
C TYR A 34 -0.52 4.37 -1.25
N HIS A 35 -0.02 5.21 -2.14
CA HIS A 35 1.41 5.44 -2.37
C HIS A 35 1.82 6.77 -1.73
N HIS A 36 2.69 6.72 -0.71
CA HIS A 36 3.07 7.89 0.08
C HIS A 36 4.58 8.17 0.02
N LYS A 37 4.92 9.46 -0.08
CA LYS A 37 6.28 9.95 0.20
C LYS A 37 6.53 10.09 1.70
N VAL A 38 5.51 10.60 2.39
CA VAL A 38 5.44 10.89 3.83
C VAL A 38 4.02 10.50 4.28
N LEU A 39 3.87 9.85 5.44
CA LEU A 39 2.56 9.33 5.90
C LEU A 39 1.61 10.43 6.39
N GLU A 40 2.16 11.56 6.84
CA GLU A 40 1.42 12.73 7.32
C GLU A 40 0.85 13.60 6.19
N GLU A 41 1.24 13.34 4.94
CA GLU A 41 0.78 14.04 3.76
C GLU A 41 -0.23 13.18 2.97
N PRO A 42 -1.09 13.80 2.13
CA PRO A 42 -1.94 13.06 1.21
C PRO A 42 -1.14 12.06 0.36
N CYS A 43 -1.77 10.93 0.02
CA CYS A 43 -1.17 9.98 -0.92
C CYS A 43 -0.93 10.66 -2.27
N VAL A 44 0.11 10.23 -2.95
CA VAL A 44 0.44 10.73 -4.30
C VAL A 44 -0.44 10.04 -5.33
N TYR A 45 -0.64 8.73 -5.17
CA TYR A 45 -1.45 7.88 -6.05
C TYR A 45 -2.16 6.82 -5.21
N ASP A 46 -3.23 6.27 -5.74
CA ASP A 46 -3.97 5.15 -5.18
C ASP A 46 -4.37 4.15 -6.26
N ASP A 47 -4.29 2.88 -5.90
CA ASP A 47 -4.79 1.76 -6.70
C ASP A 47 -5.90 1.06 -5.93
N TRP A 48 -6.98 0.69 -6.62
CA TRP A 48 -8.10 -0.04 -6.04
C TRP A 48 -8.11 -1.50 -6.48
N PHE A 49 -8.27 -2.39 -5.51
CA PHE A 49 -8.36 -3.82 -5.72
C PHE A 49 -9.63 -4.36 -5.09
N LYS A 50 -10.27 -5.33 -5.76
CA LYS A 50 -11.45 -5.99 -5.23
C LYS A 50 -11.13 -6.86 -3.99
N GLU A 51 -9.98 -7.53 -4.00
CA GLU A 51 -9.57 -8.48 -2.96
C GLU A 51 -8.22 -8.06 -2.38
N LEU A 52 -8.02 -8.29 -1.08
CA LEU A 52 -6.77 -7.95 -0.37
C LEU A 52 -5.55 -8.64 -1.00
N GLU A 53 -5.71 -9.89 -1.41
CA GLU A 53 -4.64 -10.72 -1.97
C GLU A 53 -4.05 -10.09 -3.23
N HIS A 54 -4.87 -9.43 -4.05
CA HIS A 54 -4.39 -8.74 -5.25
C HIS A 54 -3.60 -7.47 -4.91
N ALA A 55 -4.02 -6.72 -3.88
CA ALA A 55 -3.25 -5.55 -3.40
C ALA A 55 -1.89 -5.98 -2.83
N LEU A 56 -1.85 -7.09 -2.08
CA LEU A 56 -0.60 -7.65 -1.55
C LEU A 56 0.32 -8.18 -2.65
N GLN A 57 -0.26 -8.83 -3.67
CA GLN A 57 0.52 -9.32 -4.81
C GLN A 57 1.13 -8.16 -5.60
N ALA A 58 0.37 -7.10 -5.88
CA ALA A 58 0.89 -5.90 -6.54
C ALA A 58 2.02 -5.25 -5.71
N ALA A 59 1.83 -5.09 -4.41
CA ALA A 59 2.85 -4.56 -3.51
C ALA A 59 4.15 -5.39 -3.51
N LYS A 60 4.04 -6.70 -3.65
CA LYS A 60 5.20 -7.60 -3.73
C LYS A 60 5.90 -7.51 -5.08
N GLU A 61 5.15 -7.54 -6.18
CA GLU A 61 5.71 -7.55 -7.54
C GLU A 61 6.35 -6.22 -7.90
N ASP A 62 5.69 -5.12 -7.55
CA ASP A 62 6.10 -3.77 -7.97
C ASP A 62 7.05 -3.10 -6.97
N PHE A 63 6.93 -3.44 -5.68
CA PHE A 63 7.64 -2.74 -4.60
C PHE A 63 8.41 -3.66 -3.66
N GLY A 64 8.46 -4.97 -3.91
CA GLY A 64 9.25 -5.91 -3.11
C GLY A 64 8.77 -6.11 -1.67
N ILE A 65 7.57 -5.65 -1.31
CA ILE A 65 7.04 -5.76 0.06
C ILE A 65 6.42 -7.15 0.27
N ASN A 66 6.94 -7.91 1.24
CA ASN A 66 6.38 -9.20 1.58
C ASN A 66 5.21 -9.07 2.57
N GLU A 67 4.38 -10.11 2.66
CA GLU A 67 3.21 -10.11 3.54
C GLU A 67 3.57 -9.85 5.03
N ASN A 68 4.73 -10.33 5.47
CA ASN A 68 5.21 -10.15 6.85
C ASN A 68 5.81 -8.76 7.13
N ASP A 69 6.03 -7.94 6.10
CA ASP A 69 6.59 -6.59 6.25
C ASP A 69 5.50 -5.56 6.60
N TRP A 70 4.23 -5.92 6.43
CA TRP A 70 3.09 -5.09 6.77
C TRP A 70 2.86 -5.00 8.28
N LYS A 71 2.63 -3.77 8.74
CA LYS A 71 2.33 -3.44 10.13
C LYS A 71 0.93 -2.86 10.22
N ASP A 72 0.21 -3.17 11.30
CA ASP A 72 -1.05 -2.52 11.60
C ASP A 72 -0.80 -1.03 11.92
N PHE A 73 -1.74 -0.18 11.51
CA PHE A 73 -1.68 1.27 11.72
C PHE A 73 -2.10 1.67 13.14
#